data_AF-A0A7S0BNF2-F1
#
_entry.id   AF-A0A7S0BNF2-F1
#
_cell.length_a   1.000
_cell.length_b   1.000
_cell.length_c   1.000
_cell.angle_alpha   90.00
_cell.angle_beta   90.00
_cell.angle_gamma   90.00
#
_symmetry.space_group_name_H-M   'P 1'
#
loop_
_entity.id
_entity.type
_entity.pdbx_description
1 polymer ?
#
loop_
_entity_poly.entity_id
_entity_poly.type
_entity_poly.pdbx_seq_one_letter_code
_entity_poly.pdbx_strand_id
1 'polypeptide(L)'
;LYGMPERALDFDLKDTGDKRDPIRFYNLDVFEFEMDRTLGLYGSVPYVIGHGDDLSVGMLWLNSAETYSTLSSQKPGTRQTTWWSESGRMDLLLFPGPR
;
A
#
# COMPACT_ATOMS: atom_id res chain seq x y z
N LEU A 1 2.93 0.89 -8.81
CA LEU A 1 1.88 1.22 -7.80
C LEU A 1 2.53 2.17 -6.81
N TYR A 2 1.83 3.22 -6.42
CA TYR A 2 2.39 4.31 -5.62
C TYR A 2 1.47 4.63 -4.43
N GLY A 3 1.93 5.46 -3.49
CA GLY A 3 1.17 5.81 -2.29
C GLY A 3 1.56 4.95 -1.08
N MET A 4 0.61 4.59 -0.23
CA MET A 4 0.78 3.77 0.97
C MET A 4 1.82 4.28 2.01
N PRO A 5 2.01 5.60 2.23
CA PRO A 5 2.98 6.08 3.20
C PRO A 5 2.53 5.74 4.64
N GLU A 6 3.41 5.74 5.64
CA GLU A 6 4.82 6.13 5.66
C GLU A 6 5.76 4.92 5.78
N ARG A 7 6.79 4.85 4.93
CA ARG A 7 7.74 3.74 4.87
C ARG A 7 9.08 4.16 4.26
N ALA A 8 10.14 3.43 4.58
CA ALA A 8 11.48 3.62 4.02
C ALA A 8 11.72 2.77 2.75
N LEU A 9 10.76 2.79 1.81
CA LEU A 9 10.85 2.11 0.51
C LEU A 9 10.87 3.11 -0.64
N ASP A 10 11.23 2.62 -1.82
CA ASP A 10 11.12 3.37 -3.06
C ASP A 10 9.68 3.86 -3.34
N PHE A 11 9.59 4.94 -4.11
CA PHE A 11 8.31 5.50 -4.54
C PHE A 11 7.49 4.49 -5.36
N ASP A 12 8.11 3.82 -6.34
CA ASP A 12 7.48 2.68 -7.01
C ASP A 12 7.52 1.44 -6.12
N LEU A 13 6.34 0.97 -5.75
CA LEU A 13 6.20 -0.19 -4.88
C LEU A 13 6.62 -1.47 -5.60
N LYS A 14 7.63 -2.12 -5.01
CA LYS A 14 8.09 -3.46 -5.36
C LYS A 14 7.10 -4.51 -4.85
N ASP A 15 7.09 -5.66 -5.52
CA ASP A 15 6.29 -6.80 -5.08
C ASP A 15 6.69 -7.25 -3.67
N THR A 16 5.68 -7.54 -2.86
CA THR A 16 5.82 -8.10 -1.50
C THR A 16 5.48 -9.58 -1.51
N GLY A 17 5.82 -10.31 -2.58
CA GLY A 17 5.50 -11.74 -2.74
C GLY A 17 6.03 -12.62 -1.59
N ASP A 18 5.85 -13.93 -1.66
CA ASP A 18 6.01 -14.93 -0.57
C ASP A 18 7.26 -14.86 0.34
N LYS A 19 8.28 -14.06 -0.03
CA LYS A 19 9.54 -13.88 0.72
C LYS A 19 9.65 -12.55 1.48
N ARG A 20 8.73 -11.59 1.28
CA ARG A 20 8.74 -10.27 1.93
C ARG A 20 7.51 -10.09 2.80
N ASP A 21 7.71 -9.45 3.95
CA ASP A 21 6.61 -9.10 4.84
C ASP A 21 5.64 -8.12 4.13
N PRO A 22 4.33 -8.21 4.41
CA PRO A 22 3.35 -7.25 3.88
C PRO A 22 3.70 -5.83 4.32
N ILE A 23 3.26 -4.84 3.54
CA ILE A 23 3.29 -3.44 3.96
C ILE A 23 2.34 -3.29 5.14
N ARG A 24 2.87 -2.86 6.28
CA ARG A 24 2.11 -2.70 7.52
C ARG A 24 1.79 -1.24 7.77
N PHE A 25 0.51 -0.95 7.99
CA PHE A 25 -0.01 0.35 8.39
C PHE A 25 -0.34 0.30 9.87
N TYR A 26 0.62 0.73 10.67
CA TYR A 26 0.46 0.90 12.09
C TYR A 26 1.43 1.96 12.56
N ASN A 27 0.92 3.03 13.16
CA ASN A 27 1.74 4.16 13.57
C ASN A 27 2.59 3.74 14.77
N LEU A 28 3.90 3.61 14.55
CA LEU A 28 4.87 3.15 15.51
C LEU A 28 6.01 4.16 15.64
N ASP A 29 6.53 4.27 16.86
CA ASP A 29 7.82 4.89 17.10
C ASP A 29 8.92 3.85 16.90
N VAL A 30 9.57 3.90 15.73
CA VAL A 30 10.62 2.94 15.33
C VAL A 30 11.98 3.61 15.51
N PHE A 31 12.66 3.24 16.60
CA PHE A 31 14.04 3.64 16.83
C PHE A 31 14.95 3.08 15.73
N GLU A 32 15.82 3.93 15.16
CA GLU A 32 16.78 3.58 14.10
C GLU A 32 16.16 2.74 12.95
N PHE A 33 15.17 3.33 12.27
CA PHE A 33 14.50 2.63 11.15
C PHE A 33 15.50 2.20 10.06
N GLU A 34 15.31 0.97 9.57
CA GLU A 34 16.09 0.43 8.46
C GLU A 34 15.49 0.84 7.11
N MET A 35 16.36 1.05 6.12
CA MET A 35 15.95 1.27 4.72
C MET A 35 15.56 -0.05 4.04
N ASP A 36 14.70 0.01 3.02
CA ASP A 36 14.21 -1.15 2.24
C ASP A 36 13.43 -2.19 3.07
N ARG A 37 12.74 -1.73 4.12
CA ARG A 37 11.80 -2.53 4.94
C ARG A 37 10.35 -2.10 4.72
N THR A 38 9.44 -3.08 4.80
CA THR A 38 7.98 -2.90 4.69
C THR A 38 7.30 -2.52 6.01
N LEU A 39 8.10 -2.25 7.05
CA LEU A 39 7.63 -1.81 8.36
C LEU A 39 7.01 -0.41 8.27
N GLY A 40 5.83 -0.25 8.87
CA GLY A 40 5.19 1.06 9.04
C GLY A 40 5.97 1.94 10.01
N LEU A 41 6.04 3.24 9.70
CA LEU A 41 6.69 4.26 10.53
C LEU A 41 5.66 5.04 11.34
N TYR A 42 5.75 6.36 11.38
CA TYR A 42 4.99 7.22 12.29
C TYR A 42 3.57 7.52 11.79
N GLY A 43 3.37 7.55 10.47
CA GLY A 43 2.08 7.79 9.83
C GLY A 43 1.64 6.66 8.92
N SER A 44 0.32 6.56 8.74
CA SER A 44 -0.31 5.60 7.85
C SER A 44 -1.38 6.30 7.01
N VAL A 45 -1.26 6.23 5.69
CA VAL A 45 -2.29 6.66 4.75
C VAL A 45 -2.60 5.48 3.82
N PRO A 46 -3.71 4.76 4.05
CA PRO A 46 -4.10 3.56 3.29
C PRO A 46 -4.67 3.91 1.90
N TYR A 47 -3.87 4.62 1.10
CA TYR A 47 -4.20 5.10 -0.24
C TYR A 47 -3.20 4.58 -1.26
N VAL A 48 -3.67 4.08 -2.40
CA VAL A 48 -2.82 3.58 -3.49
C VAL A 48 -3.20 4.19 -4.82
N ILE A 49 -2.20 4.44 -5.65
CA ILE A 49 -2.34 4.94 -7.02
C ILE A 49 -1.77 3.91 -8.01
N GLY A 50 -2.58 3.56 -9.00
CA GLY A 50 -2.14 2.88 -10.22
C GLY A 50 -2.01 3.89 -11.35
N HIS A 51 -0.79 4.09 -11.85
CA HIS A 51 -0.51 4.97 -12.98
C HIS A 51 -0.02 4.12 -14.14
N GLY A 52 -0.62 4.30 -15.31
CA GLY A 52 -0.16 3.83 -16.61
C GLY A 52 -0.20 4.97 -17.62
N ASP A 53 0.27 4.69 -18.84
CA ASP A 53 0.47 5.72 -19.87
C ASP A 53 -0.82 6.50 -20.22
N ASP A 54 -1.95 5.79 -20.30
CA ASP A 54 -3.24 6.38 -20.69
C ASP A 54 -4.19 6.64 -19.51
N LEU A 55 -3.98 5.99 -18.37
CA LEU A 55 -4.94 5.98 -17.26
C LEU A 55 -4.25 6.03 -15.90
N SER A 56 -4.78 6.86 -15.01
CA SER A 56 -4.39 6.91 -13.61
C SER A 56 -5.59 6.68 -12.71
N VAL A 57 -5.58 5.61 -11.94
CA VAL A 57 -6.63 5.27 -10.98
C VAL A 57 -6.10 5.31 -9.56
N GLY A 58 -6.98 5.54 -8.60
CA GLY A 58 -6.65 5.48 -7.19
C GLY A 58 -7.65 4.66 -6.38
N MET A 59 -7.23 4.23 -5.20
CA MET A 59 -8.07 3.53 -4.24
C MET A 59 -7.68 3.95 -2.82
N LEU A 60 -8.66 4.39 -2.03
CA LEU A 60 -8.51 4.66 -0.60
C LEU A 60 -9.26 3.57 0.18
N TRP A 61 -8.52 2.83 0.99
CA TRP A 61 -9.05 1.88 1.96
C TRP A 61 -9.31 2.61 3.28
N LEU A 62 -10.55 3.03 3.52
CA LEU A 62 -10.87 3.91 4.65
C LEU A 62 -11.03 3.10 5.94
N ASN A 63 -9.91 2.76 6.57
CA ASN A 63 -9.87 2.04 7.83
C ASN A 63 -8.78 2.59 8.75
N SER A 64 -9.08 2.70 10.05
CA SER A 64 -8.17 3.21 11.09
C SER A 64 -7.50 2.13 11.93
N ALA A 65 -7.95 0.87 11.81
CA ALA A 65 -7.34 -0.26 12.48
C ALA A 65 -5.99 -0.60 11.83
N GLU A 66 -5.20 -1.42 12.52
CA GLU A 66 -4.00 -1.99 11.92
C GLU A 66 -4.36 -2.66 10.60
N THR A 67 -3.65 -2.27 9.54
CA THR A 67 -3.94 -2.70 8.17
C THR A 67 -2.67 -3.25 7.53
N TYR A 68 -2.85 -4.23 6.67
CA TYR A 68 -1.77 -4.85 5.92
C TYR A 68 -2.12 -4.85 4.44
N SER A 69 -1.10 -4.67 3.59
CA SER A 69 -1.24 -4.72 2.15
C SER A 69 -0.13 -5.56 1.52
N THR A 70 -0.51 -6.42 0.59
CA THR A 70 0.45 -7.14 -0.27
C THR A 70 0.35 -6.68 -1.71
N LEU A 71 1.45 -6.81 -2.43
CA LEU A 71 1.57 -6.53 -3.85
C LEU A 71 2.12 -7.76 -4.58
N SER A 72 1.45 -8.13 -5.68
CA SER A 72 1.91 -9.18 -6.57
C SER A 72 1.71 -8.78 -8.03
N SER A 73 2.71 -9.08 -8.85
CA SER A 73 2.66 -8.91 -10.30
C SER A 73 2.53 -10.29 -10.95
N GLN A 74 1.34 -10.92 -10.86
CA GLN A 74 1.12 -12.27 -11.40
C GLN A 74 1.20 -12.34 -12.94
N LYS A 75 0.85 -11.25 -13.63
CA LYS A 75 0.86 -11.17 -15.10
C LYS A 75 1.63 -9.93 -15.55
N PRO A 76 2.36 -9.99 -16.68
CA PRO A 76 3.00 -8.82 -17.27
C PRO A 76 1.97 -7.68 -17.46
N GLY A 77 2.29 -6.49 -16.93
CA GLY A 77 1.41 -5.32 -17.02
C GLY A 77 0.25 -5.27 -16.02
N THR A 78 0.02 -6.30 -15.21
CA THR A 78 -1.01 -6.29 -14.15
C THR A 78 -0.37 -6.36 -12.78
N ARG A 79 -0.60 -5.34 -11.95
CA ARG A 79 -0.23 -5.34 -10.53
C ARG A 79 -1.49 -5.51 -9.69
N GLN A 80 -1.48 -6.45 -8.77
CA GLN A 80 -2.57 -6.75 -7.85
C GLN A 80 -2.16 -6.36 -6.43
N THR A 81 -3.09 -5.78 -5.68
CA THR A 81 -2.91 -5.50 -4.25
C THR A 81 -4.04 -6.10 -3.43
N THR A 82 -3.70 -6.69 -2.28
CA THR A 82 -4.66 -7.31 -1.36
C THR A 82 -4.55 -6.62 -0.01
N TRP A 83 -5.69 -6.28 0.59
CA TRP A 83 -5.77 -5.49 1.82
C TRP A 83 -6.60 -6.23 2.87
N TRP A 84 -6.16 -6.14 4.12
CA TRP A 84 -6.93 -6.59 5.26
C TRP A 84 -6.64 -5.72 6.48
N SER A 85 -7.66 -5.49 7.29
CA SER A 85 -7.56 -4.74 8.55
C SER A 85 -8.00 -5.62 9.71
N GLU A 86 -7.40 -5.41 10.87
CA GLU A 86 -7.72 -6.15 12.10
C GLU A 86 -9.20 -6.02 12.48
N SER A 87 -9.77 -4.82 12.34
CA SER A 87 -11.15 -4.52 12.69
C SER A 87 -11.72 -3.38 11.84
N GLY A 88 -12.93 -2.92 12.19
CA GLY A 88 -13.62 -1.85 11.50
C GLY A 88 -14.52 -2.35 10.36
N ARG A 89 -15.00 -1.42 9.54
CA ARG A 89 -15.82 -1.71 8.37
C ARG A 89 -14.96 -1.79 7.12
N MET A 90 -15.43 -2.56 6.14
CA MET A 90 -14.89 -2.49 4.78
C MET A 90 -15.48 -1.26 4.11
N ASP A 91 -14.67 -0.21 3.97
CA ASP A 91 -15.03 1.03 3.29
C ASP A 91 -13.96 1.37 2.25
N LEU A 92 -14.40 1.54 1.00
CA LEU A 92 -13.55 1.61 -0.18
C LEU A 92 -13.99 2.75 -1.08
N LEU A 93 -13.09 3.71 -1.30
CA LEU A 93 -13.30 4.79 -2.25
C LEU A 93 -12.42 4.55 -3.48
N LEU A 94 -13.04 4.50 -4.65
CA LEU A 94 -12.37 4.35 -5.94
C LEU A 94 -12.31 5.67 -6.68
N PHE A 95 -11.13 6.00 -7.21
CA PHE A 95 -10.87 7.20 -7.99
C PHE A 95 -10.61 6.77 -9.44
N PRO A 96 -11.59 6.92 -10.35
CA PRO A 96 -11.50 6.37 -11.70
C PRO A 96 -10.54 7.13 -12.63
N GLY A 97 -10.04 8.30 -12.22
CA GLY A 97 -9.09 9.07 -13.03
C GLY A 97 -9.73 9.93 -14.12
N PRO A 98 -8.91 10.38 -15.09
CA PRO A 98 -9.37 11.18 -16.22
C PRO A 98 -10.29 10.36 -17.14
N ARG A 99 -11.15 11.09 -17.87
CA ARG A 99 -11.97 10.55 -18.96
C ARG A 99 -11.19 10.52 -20.27
#